data_AF-A0A2E9J7U7-F1
#
_entry.id   AF-A0A2E9J7U7-F1
#
_cell.length_a   1.000
_cell.length_b   1.000
_cell.length_c   1.000
_cell.angle_alpha   90.00
_cell.angle_beta   90.00
_cell.angle_gamma   90.00
#
_symmetry.space_group_name_H-M   'P 1'
#
loop_
_entity.id
_entity.type
_entity.pdbx_description
1 polymer ?
#
loop_
_entity_poly.entity_id
_entity_poly.type
_entity_poly.pdbx_seq_one_letter_code
_entity_poly.pdbx_strand_id
1 'polypeptide(L)'
;MNNYLYAWQLEALSSWLRCGRSGIIEAVTGSGKTNVAIAAIQDARRRGLFVLVVVPSRVLMEQWTKRLVESLPDSRVGRLGDNFSDRSDDCDVLVTTRHSASAKKPLPPDDMSGLIVADECHGFGGGVLRKSLLHEYEERLGLTATLERSDDAVDKTLIPYF
;
A
#
# COMPACT_ATOMS: atom_id res chain seq x y z
N MET A 1 12.25 -7.65 16.09
CA MET A 1 13.36 -6.74 15.73
C MET A 1 12.90 -5.32 16.06
N ASN A 2 13.73 -4.55 16.77
CA ASN A 2 13.44 -3.15 17.10
C ASN A 2 13.69 -2.31 15.83
N ASN A 3 12.66 -2.08 15.02
CA ASN A 3 12.79 -1.42 13.73
C ASN A 3 12.84 0.11 13.90
N TYR A 4 14.00 0.64 14.25
CA TYR A 4 14.24 2.07 14.14
C TYR A 4 14.24 2.47 12.66
N LEU A 5 13.41 3.45 12.31
CA LEU A 5 13.44 4.09 11.01
C LEU A 5 14.69 4.96 10.89
N TYR A 6 15.33 4.94 9.72
CA TYR A 6 16.37 5.94 9.42
C TYR A 6 15.77 7.35 9.38
N ALA A 7 16.60 8.39 9.56
CA ALA A 7 16.13 9.78 9.61
C ALA A 7 15.23 10.17 8.42
N TRP A 8 15.63 9.81 7.20
CA TRP A 8 14.84 10.08 5.99
C TRP A 8 13.50 9.32 5.98
N GLN A 9 13.46 8.10 6.53
CA GLN A 9 12.25 7.27 6.60
C GLN A 9 11.25 7.89 7.57
N LEU A 10 11.75 8.38 8.71
CA LEU A 10 10.94 9.10 9.69
C LEU A 10 10.42 10.42 9.12
N GLU A 11 11.26 11.16 8.40
CA GLU A 11 10.87 12.41 7.74
C GLU A 11 9.79 12.17 6.68
N ALA A 12 9.96 11.12 5.86
CA ALA A 12 8.99 10.75 4.83
C ALA A 12 7.64 10.34 5.45
N LEU A 13 7.66 9.49 6.49
CA LEU A 13 6.46 9.12 7.24
C LEU A 13 5.78 10.35 7.86
N SER A 14 6.57 11.22 8.50
CA SER A 14 6.04 12.43 9.14
C SER A 14 5.43 13.39 8.13
N SER A 15 6.03 13.53 6.94
CA SER A 15 5.49 14.35 5.86
C SER A 15 4.17 13.78 5.35
N TRP A 16 4.10 12.47 5.11
CA TRP A 16 2.87 11.78 4.73
C TRP A 16 1.76 11.95 5.77
N LEU A 17 2.08 11.83 7.07
CA LEU A 17 1.14 12.11 8.16
C LEU A 17 0.61 13.56 8.12
N ARG A 18 1.48 14.55 7.87
CA ARG A 18 1.08 15.98 7.75
C ARG A 18 0.23 16.27 6.52
N CYS A 19 0.38 15.49 5.46
CA CYS A 19 -0.47 15.55 4.26
C CYS A 19 -1.81 14.81 4.43
N GLY A 20 -2.25 14.54 5.66
CA GLY A 20 -3.52 13.87 5.92
C GLY A 20 -3.50 12.38 5.58
N ARG A 21 -2.31 11.74 5.59
CA ARG A 21 -2.13 10.31 5.26
C ARG A 21 -2.45 9.98 3.80
N SER A 22 -2.17 10.93 2.94
CA SER A 22 -2.33 10.87 1.49
C SER A 22 -1.05 11.39 0.84
N GLY A 23 -0.41 10.55 0.03
CA GLY A 23 0.70 10.98 -0.81
C GLY A 23 1.58 9.85 -1.35
N ILE A 24 2.55 10.23 -2.18
CA ILE A 24 3.55 9.34 -2.76
C ILE A 24 4.92 9.60 -2.12
N ILE A 25 5.60 8.54 -1.70
CA ILE A 25 6.98 8.55 -1.25
C ILE A 25 7.87 7.98 -2.35
N GLU A 26 8.68 8.86 -2.94
CA GLU A 26 9.70 8.51 -3.91
C GLU A 26 11.06 8.37 -3.21
N ALA A 27 11.70 7.21 -3.35
CA ALA A 27 13.07 7.00 -2.87
C ALA A 27 13.75 5.88 -3.67
N VAL A 28 15.06 5.90 -3.82
CA VAL A 28 15.81 4.89 -4.61
C VAL A 28 15.55 3.45 -4.13
N THR A 29 15.67 2.48 -5.03
CA THR A 29 15.59 1.04 -4.67
C THR A 29 16.62 0.67 -3.61
N GLY A 30 16.29 -0.27 -2.73
CA GLY A 30 17.20 -0.71 -1.66
C GLY A 30 17.32 0.25 -0.46
N SER A 31 16.74 1.45 -0.52
CA SER A 31 16.77 2.42 0.60
C SER A 31 15.95 1.97 1.83
N GLY A 32 15.00 1.05 1.66
CA GLY A 32 14.12 0.58 2.72
C GLY A 32 12.73 1.25 2.77
N LYS A 33 12.20 1.73 1.62
CA LYS A 33 10.82 2.26 1.50
C LYS A 33 9.75 1.38 2.17
N THR A 34 9.90 0.06 2.09
CA THR A 34 8.98 -0.89 2.73
C THR A 34 8.89 -0.68 4.24
N ASN A 35 9.98 -0.26 4.91
CA ASN A 35 9.95 0.02 6.36
C ASN A 35 9.05 1.22 6.69
N VAL A 36 9.06 2.24 5.82
CA VAL A 36 8.16 3.41 5.95
C VAL A 36 6.71 2.96 5.84
N ALA A 37 6.41 2.13 4.85
CA ALA A 37 5.07 1.60 4.67
C ALA A 37 4.63 0.66 5.80
N ILE A 38 5.50 -0.21 6.31
CA ILE A 38 5.19 -1.04 7.48
C ILE A 38 4.87 -0.15 8.70
N ALA A 39 5.61 0.95 8.89
CA ALA A 39 5.32 1.90 9.96
C ALA A 39 3.96 2.60 9.77
N ALA A 40 3.60 2.97 8.53
CA ALA A 40 2.28 3.51 8.21
C ALA A 40 1.16 2.48 8.44
N ILE A 41 1.39 1.22 8.08
CA ILE A 41 0.46 0.11 8.32
C ILE A 41 0.27 -0.11 9.83
N GLN A 42 1.35 -0.10 10.61
CA GLN A 42 1.27 -0.19 12.07
C GLN A 42 0.48 0.98 12.67
N ASP A 43 0.64 2.20 12.15
CA ASP A 43 -0.18 3.36 12.55
C ASP A 43 -1.66 3.16 12.24
N ALA A 44 -2.00 2.73 11.02
CA ALA A 44 -3.36 2.45 10.61
C ALA A 44 -4.00 1.33 11.46
N ARG A 45 -3.26 0.24 11.72
CA ARG A 45 -3.73 -0.87 12.54
C ARG A 45 -3.99 -0.48 13.99
N ARG A 46 -3.15 0.37 14.59
CA ARG A 46 -3.40 0.92 15.94
C ARG A 46 -4.67 1.76 16.02
N ARG A 47 -5.07 2.37 14.90
CA ARG A 47 -6.29 3.17 14.78
C ARG A 47 -7.51 2.35 14.32
N GLY A 48 -7.36 1.03 14.17
CA GLY A 48 -8.45 0.14 13.80
C GLY A 48 -8.82 0.16 12.32
N LEU A 49 -7.95 0.63 11.43
CA LEU A 49 -8.23 0.65 9.99
C LEU A 49 -7.91 -0.71 9.34
N PHE A 50 -8.69 -1.07 8.32
CA PHE A 50 -8.32 -2.14 7.39
C PHE A 50 -7.16 -1.68 6.49
N VAL A 51 -6.29 -2.60 6.10
CA VAL A 51 -5.15 -2.27 5.23
C VAL A 51 -5.14 -3.14 4.00
N LEU A 52 -5.10 -2.51 2.83
CA LEU A 52 -4.85 -3.15 1.55
C LEU A 52 -3.45 -2.83 1.05
N VAL A 53 -2.63 -3.85 0.81
CA VAL A 53 -1.31 -3.71 0.18
C VAL A 53 -1.40 -4.22 -1.24
N VAL A 54 -1.17 -3.34 -2.22
CA VAL A 54 -1.19 -3.67 -3.63
C VAL A 54 0.24 -3.67 -4.18
N VAL A 55 0.64 -4.81 -4.76
CA VAL A 55 2.01 -5.04 -5.24
C VAL A 55 2.03 -5.40 -6.73
N PRO A 56 3.15 -5.20 -7.43
CA PRO A 56 3.17 -5.37 -8.88
C PRO A 56 3.31 -6.81 -9.37
N SER A 57 3.73 -7.75 -8.52
CA SER A 57 3.99 -9.14 -8.90
C SER A 57 3.72 -10.13 -7.76
N ARG A 58 3.59 -11.41 -8.13
CA ARG A 58 3.48 -12.54 -7.19
C ARG A 58 4.67 -12.65 -6.25
N VAL A 59 5.88 -12.47 -6.78
CA VAL A 59 7.12 -12.51 -5.99
C VAL A 59 7.10 -11.44 -4.90
N LEU A 60 6.66 -10.22 -5.23
CA LEU A 60 6.54 -9.15 -4.25
C LEU A 60 5.41 -9.41 -3.25
N MET A 61 4.32 -10.07 -3.66
CA MET A 61 3.24 -10.47 -2.76
C MET A 61 3.74 -11.42 -1.67
N GLU A 62 4.54 -12.43 -2.04
CA GLU A 62 5.17 -13.36 -1.09
C GLU A 62 6.12 -12.63 -0.13
N GLN A 63 6.97 -11.74 -0.66
CA GLN A 63 7.92 -10.97 0.15
C GLN A 63 7.23 -10.02 1.14
N TRP A 64 6.20 -9.32 0.69
CA TRP A 64 5.39 -8.44 1.53
C TRP A 64 4.66 -9.22 2.62
N THR A 65 4.02 -10.33 2.26
CA THR A 65 3.32 -11.18 3.23
C THR A 65 4.27 -11.62 4.34
N LYS A 66 5.46 -12.12 4.00
CA LYS A 66 6.47 -12.53 4.98
C LYS A 66 6.85 -11.39 5.92
N ARG A 67 7.17 -10.21 5.37
CA ARG A 67 7.56 -9.04 6.18
C ARG A 67 6.44 -8.55 7.09
N LEU A 68 5.20 -8.57 6.61
CA LEU A 68 4.04 -8.15 7.38
C LEU A 68 3.77 -9.11 8.54
N VAL A 69 3.81 -10.42 8.32
CA VAL A 69 3.68 -11.43 9.38
C VAL A 69 4.78 -11.24 10.45
N GLU A 70 6.02 -10.97 10.04
CA GLU A 70 7.12 -10.70 10.97
C GLU A 70 6.96 -9.37 11.75
N SER A 71 6.33 -8.37 11.15
CA SER A 71 6.23 -7.00 11.69
C SER A 71 4.92 -6.72 12.43
N LEU A 72 3.90 -7.55 12.23
CA LEU A 72 2.54 -7.42 12.75
C LEU A 72 2.06 -8.77 13.31
N PRO A 73 2.72 -9.32 14.35
CA PRO A 73 2.40 -10.66 14.85
C PRO A 73 0.96 -10.82 15.35
N ASP A 74 0.31 -9.71 15.74
CA ASP A 74 -1.06 -9.69 16.25
C ASP A 74 -2.11 -9.42 15.15
N SER A 75 -1.70 -9.27 13.89
CA SER A 75 -2.62 -9.02 12.76
C SER A 75 -2.71 -10.23 11.85
N ARG A 76 -3.92 -10.57 11.41
CA ARG A 76 -4.14 -11.59 10.38
C ARG A 76 -3.79 -11.01 9.01
N VAL A 77 -2.77 -11.58 8.37
CA VAL A 77 -2.32 -11.18 7.03
C VAL A 77 -2.90 -12.15 5.99
N GLY A 78 -3.84 -11.66 5.18
CA GLY A 78 -4.45 -12.41 4.07
C GLY A 78 -3.78 -12.12 2.73
N ARG A 79 -4.08 -12.94 1.72
CA ARG A 79 -3.64 -12.79 0.33
C ARG A 79 -4.79 -12.94 -0.65
N LEU A 80 -4.79 -12.13 -1.69
CA LEU A 80 -5.77 -12.18 -2.77
C LEU A 80 -5.11 -12.24 -4.16
N GLY A 81 -5.49 -13.23 -4.95
CA GLY A 81 -4.88 -13.53 -6.24
C GLY A 81 -3.86 -14.67 -6.16
N ASP A 82 -3.38 -15.12 -7.32
CA ASP A 82 -2.40 -16.22 -7.39
C ASP A 82 -2.86 -17.48 -6.62
N ASN A 83 -4.08 -17.93 -6.90
CA ASN A 83 -4.78 -19.02 -6.20
C ASN A 83 -5.16 -18.74 -4.73
N PHE A 84 -4.81 -17.58 -4.17
CA PHE A 84 -5.34 -17.12 -2.88
C PHE A 84 -6.67 -16.37 -3.06
N SER A 85 -7.56 -16.51 -2.09
CA SER A 85 -8.93 -16.00 -2.13
C SER A 85 -9.40 -15.37 -0.82
N ASP A 86 -8.46 -14.93 0.03
CA ASP A 86 -8.80 -14.32 1.32
C ASP A 86 -9.60 -13.02 1.08
N ARG A 87 -10.58 -12.76 1.95
CA ARG A 87 -11.45 -11.59 1.86
C ARG A 87 -11.07 -10.56 2.93
N SER A 88 -11.53 -9.33 2.74
CA SER A 88 -11.31 -8.26 3.71
C SER A 88 -11.89 -8.59 5.09
N ASP A 89 -13.01 -9.33 5.15
CA ASP A 89 -13.64 -9.75 6.42
C ASP A 89 -12.81 -10.80 7.19
N ASP A 90 -11.91 -11.52 6.50
CA ASP A 90 -11.14 -12.62 7.06
C ASP A 90 -9.81 -12.16 7.69
N CYS A 91 -9.40 -10.92 7.41
CA CYS A 91 -8.06 -10.45 7.73
C CYS A 91 -7.99 -8.97 8.10
N ASP A 92 -6.85 -8.60 8.68
CA ASP A 92 -6.56 -7.25 9.14
C ASP A 92 -5.74 -6.45 8.11
N VAL A 93 -4.91 -7.18 7.37
CA VAL A 93 -4.10 -6.68 6.26
C VAL A 93 -4.22 -7.65 5.09
N LEU A 94 -4.65 -7.18 3.93
CA LEU A 94 -4.78 -7.98 2.72
C LEU A 94 -3.69 -7.59 1.72
N VAL A 95 -2.89 -8.56 1.25
CA VAL A 95 -1.89 -8.33 0.20
C VAL A 95 -2.42 -8.87 -1.13
N THR A 96 -2.40 -8.05 -2.18
CA THR A 96 -2.94 -8.41 -3.50
C THR A 96 -2.05 -7.91 -4.61
N THR A 97 -2.09 -8.57 -5.76
CA THR A 97 -1.49 -8.00 -6.99
C THR A 97 -2.39 -6.91 -7.57
N ARG A 98 -1.80 -6.01 -8.37
CA ARG A 98 -2.54 -4.96 -9.12
C ARG A 98 -3.67 -5.52 -9.97
N HIS A 99 -3.42 -6.62 -10.68
CA HIS A 99 -4.43 -7.27 -11.52
C HIS A 99 -5.62 -7.76 -10.68
N SER A 100 -5.34 -8.45 -9.58
CA SER A 100 -6.38 -8.94 -8.67
C SER A 100 -7.14 -7.80 -7.98
N ALA A 101 -6.46 -6.73 -7.57
CA ALA A 101 -7.11 -5.55 -7.00
C ALA A 101 -8.08 -4.90 -7.99
N SER A 102 -7.67 -4.73 -9.25
CA SER A 102 -8.52 -4.19 -10.32
C SER A 102 -9.73 -5.08 -10.63
N ALA A 103 -9.54 -6.41 -10.60
CA ALA A 103 -10.58 -7.38 -10.94
C ALA A 103 -11.58 -7.62 -9.78
N LYS A 104 -11.10 -7.65 -8.54
CA LYS A 104 -11.89 -8.04 -7.35
C LYS A 104 -12.32 -6.87 -6.49
N LYS A 105 -11.64 -5.73 -6.59
CA LYS A 105 -11.91 -4.51 -5.82
C LYS A 105 -12.12 -4.80 -4.32
N PRO A 106 -11.10 -5.33 -3.62
CA PRO A 106 -11.22 -5.59 -2.19
C PRO A 106 -11.42 -4.27 -1.45
N LEU A 107 -12.64 -4.06 -0.93
CA LEU A 107 -12.98 -2.89 -0.13
C LEU A 107 -12.69 -3.18 1.36
N PRO A 108 -12.51 -2.17 2.20
CA PRO A 108 -12.57 -2.37 3.65
C PRO A 108 -13.87 -3.08 4.05
N PRO A 109 -13.89 -3.86 5.15
CA PRO A 109 -15.13 -4.39 5.72
C PRO A 109 -16.14 -3.28 5.99
N ASP A 110 -17.43 -3.64 6.05
CA ASP A 110 -18.49 -2.69 6.37
C ASP A 110 -18.20 -1.99 7.71
N ASP A 111 -18.49 -0.68 7.77
CA ASP A 111 -18.22 0.22 8.90
C ASP A 111 -16.72 0.47 9.23
N MET A 112 -15.78 0.05 8.38
CA MET A 112 -14.36 0.36 8.54
C MET A 112 -13.84 1.34 7.47
N SER A 113 -13.06 2.32 7.91
CA SER A 113 -12.15 3.07 7.01
C SER A 113 -10.91 2.24 6.70
N GLY A 114 -10.20 2.58 5.62
CA GLY A 114 -9.03 1.83 5.16
C GLY A 114 -7.84 2.67 4.73
N LEU A 115 -6.65 2.06 4.85
CA LEU A 115 -5.41 2.49 4.22
C LEU A 115 -5.08 1.59 3.03
N ILE A 116 -4.85 2.18 1.87
CA ILE A 116 -4.25 1.49 0.72
C ILE A 116 -2.77 1.87 0.57
N VAL A 117 -1.91 0.85 0.50
CA VAL A 117 -0.49 0.97 0.23
C VAL A 117 -0.21 0.39 -1.16
N ALA A 118 0.28 1.21 -2.09
CA ALA A 118 0.63 0.77 -3.44
C ALA A 118 2.15 0.76 -3.62
N ASP A 119 2.72 -0.43 -3.75
CA ASP A 119 4.14 -0.60 -4.04
C ASP A 119 4.41 -0.52 -5.55
N GLU A 120 5.50 0.13 -5.93
CA GLU A 120 5.81 0.52 -7.31
C GLU A 120 4.62 1.23 -8.00
N CYS A 121 4.10 2.27 -7.32
CA CYS A 121 2.87 2.95 -7.71
C CYS A 121 2.95 3.63 -9.08
N HIS A 122 4.14 3.93 -9.59
CA HIS A 122 4.34 4.46 -10.95
C HIS A 122 3.68 3.56 -12.02
N GLY A 123 3.67 2.25 -11.79
CA GLY A 123 3.09 1.31 -12.74
C GLY A 123 1.56 1.35 -12.83
N PHE A 124 0.86 2.11 -11.99
CA PHE A 124 -0.61 2.22 -11.99
C PHE A 124 -1.16 3.22 -13.03
N GLY A 125 -0.30 3.97 -13.73
CA GLY A 125 -0.72 4.93 -14.75
C GLY A 125 -1.34 4.33 -16.02
N GLY A 126 -1.13 3.04 -16.30
CA GLY A 126 -1.70 2.36 -17.47
C GLY A 126 -3.22 2.22 -17.40
N GLY A 127 -3.92 2.26 -18.55
CA GLY A 127 -5.40 2.33 -18.63
C GLY A 127 -6.19 1.22 -17.91
N VAL A 128 -5.59 0.06 -17.65
CA VAL A 128 -6.21 -1.06 -16.90
C VAL A 128 -6.08 -0.90 -15.38
N LEU A 129 -5.11 -0.12 -14.90
CA LEU A 129 -4.78 0.02 -13.47
C LEU A 129 -5.47 1.20 -12.78
N ARG A 130 -6.16 2.09 -13.51
CA ARG A 130 -7.04 3.10 -12.89
C ARG A 130 -8.14 2.47 -12.04
N LYS A 131 -8.62 1.28 -12.43
CA LYS A 131 -9.68 0.57 -11.70
C LYS A 131 -9.25 0.02 -10.34
N SER A 132 -7.95 -0.05 -10.07
CA SER A 132 -7.40 -0.36 -8.74
C SER A 132 -7.22 0.86 -7.83
N LEU A 133 -7.58 2.07 -8.31
CA LEU A 133 -7.67 3.26 -7.47
C LEU A 133 -9.02 3.22 -6.73
N LEU A 134 -9.01 2.56 -5.58
CA LEU A 134 -10.19 2.32 -4.75
C LEU A 134 -10.43 3.55 -3.86
N HIS A 135 -11.35 4.41 -4.27
CA HIS A 135 -11.65 5.68 -3.60
C HIS A 135 -12.32 5.52 -2.23
N GLU A 136 -12.78 4.32 -1.91
CA GLU A 136 -13.31 3.91 -0.61
C GLU A 136 -12.22 3.91 0.49
N TYR A 137 -10.94 3.93 0.10
CA TYR A 137 -9.82 4.07 1.04
C TYR A 137 -9.51 5.55 1.27
N GLU A 138 -9.76 6.03 2.49
CA GLU A 138 -9.52 7.41 2.90
C GLU A 138 -8.02 7.75 2.97
N GLU A 139 -7.20 6.77 3.36
CA GLU A 139 -5.74 6.93 3.47
C GLU A 139 -5.03 6.20 2.34
N ARG A 140 -4.02 6.85 1.77
CA ARG A 140 -3.39 6.40 0.53
C ARG A 140 -1.88 6.66 0.58
N LEU A 141 -1.11 5.59 0.45
CA LEU A 141 0.35 5.65 0.41
C LEU A 141 0.87 5.00 -0.86
N GLY A 142 1.42 5.80 -1.76
CA GLY A 142 2.17 5.31 -2.92
C GLY A 142 3.65 5.19 -2.59
N LEU A 143 4.30 4.11 -3.00
CA LEU A 143 5.75 3.96 -2.93
C LEU A 143 6.29 3.78 -4.35
N THR A 144 7.34 4.50 -4.70
CA THR A 144 8.00 4.29 -6.00
C THR A 144 9.50 4.59 -5.91
N ALA A 145 10.28 3.94 -6.77
CA ALA A 145 11.67 4.33 -7.01
C ALA A 145 11.81 5.47 -8.01
N THR A 146 10.84 5.61 -8.91
CA THR A 146 10.85 6.57 -10.01
C THR A 146 9.44 7.13 -10.19
N LEU A 147 9.30 8.44 -10.14
CA LEU A 147 8.08 9.12 -10.58
C LEU A 147 8.38 9.84 -11.91
N GLU A 148 8.31 9.10 -13.02
CA GLU A 148 8.49 9.72 -14.34
C GLU A 148 7.28 10.59 -14.69
N ARG A 149 7.44 11.91 -14.54
CA ARG A 149 6.37 12.91 -14.76
C ARG A 149 6.13 13.25 -16.23
N SER A 150 6.81 12.61 -17.17
CA SER A 150 6.58 12.81 -18.61
C SER A 150 5.27 12.18 -19.10
N ASP A 151 4.70 11.28 -18.30
CA ASP A 151 3.45 10.61 -18.62
C ASP A 151 2.25 11.36 -18.03
N ASP A 152 1.36 11.82 -18.91
CA ASP A 152 0.06 12.43 -18.59
C ASP A 152 -0.75 11.64 -17.54
N ALA A 153 -0.53 10.33 -17.45
CA ALA A 153 -1.20 9.47 -16.48
C ALA A 153 -0.77 9.73 -15.03
N VAL A 154 0.49 10.10 -14.78
CA VAL A 154 0.98 10.38 -13.42
C VAL A 154 0.28 11.62 -12.87
N ASP A 155 0.36 12.73 -13.60
CA ASP A 155 -0.20 14.01 -13.16
C ASP A 155 -1.73 14.02 -13.15
N LYS A 156 -2.38 13.32 -14.09
CA LYS A 156 -3.85 13.31 -14.19
C LYS A 156 -4.52 12.21 -13.36
N THR A 157 -3.77 11.25 -12.84
CA THR A 157 -4.36 10.06 -12.18
C THR A 157 -3.70 9.69 -10.87
N LEU A 158 -2.38 9.51 -10.84
CA LEU A 158 -1.67 9.05 -9.65
C LEU A 158 -1.59 10.15 -8.59
N ILE A 159 -1.14 11.35 -8.96
CA ILE A 159 -0.99 12.48 -8.04
C ILE A 159 -2.35 12.93 -7.48
N PRO A 160 -3.44 13.05 -8.26
CA PRO A 160 -4.74 13.43 -7.70
C PRO A 160 -5.36 12.36 -6.80
N TYR A 161 -4.96 11.10 -6.95
CA TYR A 161 -5.43 10.02 -6.10
C TYR A 161 -4.66 9.93 -4.79
N PHE A 162 -3.33 9.85 -4.84
CA PHE A 162 -2.48 9.68 -3.66
C PHE A 162 -2.21 11.00 -2.95
#